data_AF-A0A9J6HDK1-F1
#
_entry.id   AF-A0A9J6HDK1-F1
#
_cell.length_a   1.000
_cell.length_b   1.000
_cell.length_c   1.000
_cell.angle_alpha   90.00
_cell.angle_beta   90.00
_cell.angle_gamma   90.00
#
_symmetry.space_group_name_H-M   'P 1'
#
loop_
_entity.id
_entity.type
_entity.pdbx_description
1 polymer ?
#
loop_
_entity_poly.entity_id
_entity_poly.type
_entity_poly.pdbx_seq_one_letter_code
_entity_poly.pdbx_strand_id
1 'polypeptide(L)'
;MMLFLGAFDGLNSTSPVAEGFKAPLRPQTFEYQREVMEAAGQDFMNLELESGRPVVQDSRRMSVISLAFTLKSVVMLAESIFDSELCRYICNSNLGQDPLEMYFSCIQQRGGWNNNPSAVQFRLDYRRRLFMLLCWLRKRQTCKHSFKV
;
A
#
# COMPACT_ATOMS: atom_id res chain seq x y z
N MET A 1 14.16 -7.91 -15.42
CA MET A 1 14.54 -7.72 -14.00
C MET A 1 14.49 -6.24 -13.56
N MET A 2 14.96 -5.29 -14.36
CA MET A 2 14.92 -3.85 -14.01
C MET A 2 13.50 -3.27 -13.93
N LEU A 3 12.59 -3.67 -14.84
CA LEU A 3 11.17 -3.25 -14.84
C LEU A 3 10.39 -3.80 -13.63
N PHE A 4 10.69 -5.04 -13.21
CA PHE A 4 10.09 -5.65 -12.02
C PHE A 4 10.37 -4.82 -10.76
N LEU A 5 11.65 -4.51 -10.53
CA LEU A 5 12.07 -3.74 -9.35
C LEU A 5 11.50 -2.33 -9.37
N GLY A 6 11.49 -1.68 -10.54
CA GLY A 6 10.89 -0.34 -10.70
C GLY A 6 9.38 -0.32 -10.43
N ALA A 7 8.62 -1.30 -10.94
CA ALA A 7 7.19 -1.41 -10.69
C ALA A 7 6.89 -1.73 -9.22
N PHE A 8 7.67 -2.62 -8.60
CA PHE A 8 7.51 -2.99 -7.20
C PHE A 8 7.87 -1.83 -6.24
N ASP A 9 8.96 -1.11 -6.50
CA ASP A 9 9.32 0.08 -5.72
C ASP A 9 8.26 1.19 -5.89
N GLY A 10 7.68 1.31 -7.08
CA GLY A 10 6.56 2.22 -7.33
C GLY A 10 5.34 1.89 -6.47
N LEU A 11 4.99 0.60 -6.33
CA LEU A 11 3.92 0.13 -5.43
C LEU A 11 4.22 0.34 -3.94
N ASN A 12 5.48 0.59 -3.57
CA ASN A 12 5.91 0.77 -2.19
C ASN A 12 6.41 2.21 -1.89
N SER A 13 5.84 3.21 -2.57
CA SER A 13 6.12 4.62 -2.29
C SER A 13 5.47 5.05 -0.96
N THR A 14 6.32 5.48 -0.01
CA THR A 14 5.91 5.75 1.38
C THR A 14 5.88 7.22 1.76
N SER A 15 6.67 8.06 1.08
CA SER A 15 6.91 9.44 1.51
C SER A 15 6.62 10.44 0.39
N PRO A 16 5.96 11.58 0.68
CA PRO A 16 5.74 12.63 -0.30
C PRO A 16 7.03 13.23 -0.86
N VAL A 17 8.13 13.15 -0.09
CA VAL A 17 9.44 13.70 -0.42
C VAL A 17 10.42 12.65 -0.97
N ALA A 18 9.99 11.40 -1.14
CA ALA A 18 10.84 10.37 -1.73
C ALA A 18 11.14 10.70 -3.20
N GLU A 19 12.37 10.37 -3.63
CA GLU A 19 12.86 10.55 -4.99
C GLU A 19 13.12 9.19 -5.67
N GLY A 20 13.25 9.20 -7.01
CA GLY A 20 13.51 7.99 -7.80
C GLY A 20 12.32 7.03 -7.84
N PHE A 21 12.59 5.72 -7.91
CA PHE A 21 11.55 4.68 -8.04
C PHE A 21 10.60 4.56 -6.84
N LYS A 22 10.96 5.14 -5.69
CA LYS A 22 10.12 5.19 -4.48
C LYS A 22 9.34 6.50 -4.36
N ALA A 23 9.46 7.38 -5.35
CA ALA A 23 8.71 8.62 -5.39
C ALA A 23 7.19 8.31 -5.44
N PRO A 24 6.36 9.14 -4.80
CA PRO A 24 4.91 9.00 -4.89
C PRO A 24 4.47 9.22 -6.34
N LEU A 25 3.30 8.69 -6.70
CA LEU A 25 2.68 9.04 -7.98
C LEU A 25 2.31 10.52 -7.94
N ARG A 26 2.69 11.28 -8.95
CA ARG A 26 2.36 12.70 -9.10
C ARG A 26 1.85 12.95 -10.50
N PRO A 27 0.92 13.88 -10.73
CA PRO A 27 0.40 14.18 -12.07
C PRO A 27 1.51 14.43 -13.10
N GLN A 28 2.62 15.07 -12.69
CA GLN A 28 3.74 15.38 -13.59
C GLN A 28 4.56 14.16 -14.02
N THR A 29 4.65 13.14 -13.17
CA THR A 29 5.47 11.93 -13.41
C THR A 29 4.62 10.70 -13.72
N PHE A 30 3.29 10.85 -13.64
CA PHE A 30 2.36 9.74 -13.68
C PHE A 30 2.40 9.00 -15.01
N GLU A 31 2.54 9.72 -16.13
CA GLU A 31 2.55 9.08 -17.46
C GLU A 31 3.72 8.09 -17.61
N TYR A 32 4.92 8.49 -17.19
CA TYR A 32 6.07 7.60 -17.18
C TYR A 32 5.87 6.40 -16.24
N GLN A 33 5.31 6.64 -15.04
CA GLN A 33 5.04 5.59 -14.07
C GLN A 33 3.98 4.61 -14.57
N ARG A 34 2.97 5.10 -15.29
CA ARG A 34 1.95 4.31 -15.97
C ARG A 34 2.58 3.38 -17.00
N GLU A 35 3.40 3.91 -17.90
CA GLU A 35 4.07 3.10 -18.94
C GLU A 35 4.88 1.96 -18.30
N VAL A 36 5.64 2.26 -17.24
CA VAL A 36 6.42 1.25 -16.50
C VAL A 36 5.52 0.20 -15.87
N MET A 37 4.42 0.59 -15.23
CA MET A 37 3.48 -0.34 -14.58
C MET A 37 2.71 -1.21 -15.59
N GLU A 38 2.27 -0.64 -16.71
CA GLU A 38 1.58 -1.36 -17.77
C GLU A 38 2.52 -2.34 -18.47
N ALA A 39 3.75 -1.92 -18.80
CA ALA A 39 4.76 -2.79 -19.40
C ALA A 39 5.14 -3.95 -18.45
N ALA A 40 5.38 -3.66 -17.17
CA ALA A 40 5.63 -4.70 -16.17
C ALA A 40 4.44 -5.66 -16.02
N GLY A 41 3.20 -5.14 -16.06
CA GLY A 41 1.98 -5.94 -16.05
C GLY A 41 1.89 -6.91 -17.24
N GLN A 42 2.25 -6.45 -18.44
CA GLN A 42 2.31 -7.31 -19.63
C GLN A 42 3.41 -8.36 -19.54
N ASP A 43 4.61 -7.98 -19.09
CA ASP A 43 5.73 -8.89 -18.87
C ASP A 43 5.33 -10.03 -17.91
N PHE A 44 4.61 -9.72 -16.82
CA PHE A 44 4.11 -10.74 -15.90
C PHE A 44 3.19 -11.75 -16.59
N MET A 45 2.26 -11.27 -17.41
CA MET A 45 1.30 -12.13 -18.10
C MET A 45 1.97 -13.04 -19.15
N ASN A 46 3.14 -12.64 -19.65
CA ASN A 46 3.93 -13.37 -20.63
C ASN A 46 5.06 -14.22 -20.02
N LEU A 47 5.17 -14.31 -18.68
CA LEU A 47 6.18 -15.15 -18.05
C LEU A 47 6.00 -16.62 -18.43
N GLU A 48 7.11 -17.28 -18.75
CA GLU A 48 7.16 -18.71 -19.07
C GLU A 48 8.05 -19.45 -18.06
N LEU A 49 7.71 -20.71 -17.81
CA LEU A 49 8.54 -21.66 -17.07
C LEU A 49 9.70 -22.12 -17.95
N GLU A 50 10.72 -22.75 -17.35
CA GLU A 50 11.84 -23.36 -18.09
C GLU A 50 11.38 -24.39 -19.13
N SER A 51 10.20 -24.97 -18.96
CA SER A 51 9.57 -25.89 -19.91
C SER A 51 8.91 -25.20 -21.12
N GLY A 52 8.96 -23.87 -21.22
CA GLY A 52 8.27 -23.08 -22.26
C GLY A 52 6.76 -22.93 -22.04
N ARG A 53 6.24 -23.38 -20.89
CA ARG A 53 4.81 -23.25 -20.56
C ARG A 53 4.55 -21.90 -19.87
N PRO A 54 3.50 -21.15 -20.25
CA PRO A 54 3.16 -19.89 -19.59
C PRO A 54 2.84 -20.09 -18.10
N VAL A 55 3.40 -19.25 -17.23
CA VAL A 55 3.19 -19.28 -15.77
C VAL A 55 1.71 -19.03 -15.42
N VAL A 56 0.99 -18.29 -16.26
CA VAL A 56 -0.45 -18.05 -16.10
C VAL A 56 -1.30 -19.33 -16.18
N GLN A 57 -0.74 -20.43 -16.71
CA GLN A 57 -1.40 -21.74 -16.73
C GLN A 57 -0.95 -22.67 -15.60
N ASP A 58 0.07 -22.27 -14.83
CA ASP A 58 0.62 -23.08 -13.74
C ASP A 58 -0.29 -23.06 -12.50
N SER A 59 -0.02 -23.98 -11.57
CA SER A 59 -0.56 -23.95 -10.21
C SER A 59 -0.29 -22.63 -9.46
N ARG A 60 0.85 -21.98 -9.73
CA ARG A 60 1.29 -20.72 -9.12
C ARG A 60 0.82 -19.48 -9.87
N ARG A 61 -0.06 -19.61 -10.86
CA ARG A 61 -0.56 -18.50 -11.70
C ARG A 61 -1.11 -17.32 -10.91
N MET A 62 -1.68 -17.59 -9.73
CA MET A 62 -2.42 -16.58 -8.97
C MET A 62 -1.55 -15.41 -8.52
N SER A 63 -0.29 -15.64 -8.14
CA SER A 63 0.61 -14.56 -7.70
C SER A 63 1.01 -13.65 -8.86
N VAL A 64 1.20 -14.20 -10.04
CA VAL A 64 1.54 -13.44 -11.25
C VAL A 64 0.34 -12.63 -11.74
N ILE A 65 -0.83 -13.29 -11.83
CA ILE A 65 -2.07 -12.66 -12.25
C ILE A 65 -2.45 -11.54 -11.26
N SER A 66 -2.36 -11.79 -9.96
CA SER A 66 -2.72 -10.78 -8.95
C SER A 66 -1.80 -9.57 -9.01
N LEU A 67 -0.50 -9.75 -9.25
CA LEU A 67 0.45 -8.65 -9.33
C LEU A 67 0.21 -7.79 -10.59
N ALA A 68 0.01 -8.41 -11.75
CA ALA A 68 -0.35 -7.70 -12.97
C ALA A 68 -1.67 -6.92 -12.83
N PHE A 69 -2.66 -7.53 -12.18
CA PHE A 69 -3.95 -6.87 -11.93
C PHE A 69 -3.83 -5.73 -10.91
N THR A 70 -2.96 -5.87 -9.92
CA THR A 70 -2.68 -4.82 -8.92
C THR A 70 -2.07 -3.60 -9.60
N LEU A 71 -1.06 -3.78 -10.46
CA LEU A 71 -0.46 -2.69 -11.23
C LEU A 71 -1.50 -1.93 -12.06
N LYS A 72 -2.34 -2.68 -12.81
CA LYS A 72 -3.43 -2.08 -13.59
C LYS A 72 -4.42 -1.32 -12.72
N SER A 73 -4.79 -1.87 -11.57
CA SER A 73 -5.76 -1.25 -10.65
C SER A 73 -5.22 0.03 -10.04
N VAL A 74 -3.93 0.08 -9.69
CA VAL A 74 -3.26 1.29 -9.17
C VAL A 74 -3.21 2.38 -10.24
N VAL A 75 -2.89 2.04 -11.49
CA VAL A 75 -2.92 3.00 -12.61
C VAL A 75 -4.32 3.59 -12.78
N MET A 76 -5.35 2.75 -12.88
CA MET A 76 -6.74 3.22 -13.06
C MET A 76 -7.23 4.06 -11.88
N LEU A 77 -6.84 3.70 -10.65
CA LEU A 77 -7.17 4.48 -9.46
C LEU A 77 -6.47 5.84 -9.50
N ALA A 78 -5.18 5.87 -9.84
CA ALA A 78 -4.41 7.10 -9.90
C ALA A 78 -4.95 8.06 -10.98
N GLU A 79 -5.29 7.56 -12.17
CA GLU A 79 -6.00 8.31 -13.21
C GLU A 79 -7.26 8.95 -12.64
N SER A 80 -8.14 8.17 -12.01
CA SER A 80 -9.41 8.67 -11.46
C SER A 80 -9.23 9.75 -10.39
N ILE A 81 -8.16 9.67 -9.58
CA ILE A 81 -7.87 10.63 -8.51
C ILE A 81 -7.26 11.91 -9.08
N PHE A 82 -6.40 11.80 -10.09
CA PHE A 82 -5.77 12.96 -10.72
C PHE A 82 -6.75 13.72 -11.62
N ASP A 83 -7.62 13.02 -12.36
CA ASP A 83 -8.67 13.62 -13.18
C ASP A 83 -9.70 14.38 -12.34
N SER A 84 -9.94 13.94 -11.11
CA SER A 84 -10.86 14.60 -10.18
C SER A 84 -10.21 15.70 -9.33
N GLU A 85 -8.91 15.98 -9.55
CA GLU A 85 -8.09 16.95 -8.79
C GLU A 85 -8.15 16.74 -7.26
N LEU A 86 -8.52 15.55 -6.79
CA LEU A 86 -8.72 15.26 -5.36
C LEU A 86 -7.41 15.22 -4.58
N CYS A 87 -6.30 14.90 -5.25
CA CYS A 87 -5.00 14.77 -4.59
C CYS A 87 -3.84 15.22 -5.48
N ARG A 88 -2.81 15.81 -4.84
CA ARG A 88 -1.58 16.25 -5.51
C ARG A 88 -0.56 15.13 -5.72
N TYR A 89 -0.68 14.05 -4.95
CA TYR A 89 0.20 12.89 -5.03
C TYR A 89 -0.44 11.66 -4.37
N ILE A 90 0.00 10.46 -4.73
CA ILE A 90 -0.46 9.20 -4.12
C ILE A 90 0.77 8.43 -3.62
N CYS A 91 0.76 8.09 -2.32
CA CYS A 91 1.72 7.14 -1.75
C CYS A 91 1.08 5.75 -1.78
N ASN A 92 1.64 4.83 -2.56
CA ASN A 92 1.07 3.50 -2.76
C ASN A 92 1.13 2.63 -1.50
N SER A 93 2.01 2.96 -0.54
CA SER A 93 2.01 2.32 0.78
C SER A 93 0.69 2.49 1.56
N ASN A 94 -0.12 3.50 1.22
CA ASN A 94 -1.42 3.74 1.85
C ASN A 94 -2.55 2.93 1.21
N LEU A 95 -2.31 2.31 0.04
CA LEU A 95 -3.27 1.48 -0.66
C LEU A 95 -3.17 0.00 -0.24
N GLY A 96 -2.04 -0.39 0.35
CA GLY A 96 -1.76 -1.74 0.82
C GLY A 96 -2.35 -2.08 2.19
N GLN A 97 -2.24 -3.35 2.58
CA GLN A 97 -2.74 -3.86 3.86
C GLN A 97 -1.76 -3.64 5.03
N ASP A 98 -0.52 -3.23 4.77
CA ASP A 98 0.54 -3.05 5.78
C ASP A 98 0.10 -2.23 7.02
N PRO A 99 -0.66 -1.12 6.89
CA PRO A 99 -1.12 -0.39 8.06
C PRO A 99 -2.07 -1.21 8.96
N LEU A 100 -2.89 -2.08 8.35
CA LEU A 100 -3.78 -3.00 9.07
C LEU A 100 -2.99 -4.13 9.72
N GLU A 101 -2.01 -4.69 9.04
CA GLU A 101 -1.14 -5.74 9.60
C GLU A 101 -0.34 -5.21 10.79
N MET A 102 0.26 -4.03 10.65
CA MET A 102 0.99 -3.38 11.74
C MET A 102 0.06 -3.06 12.92
N TYR A 103 -1.21 -2.73 12.65
CA TYR A 103 -2.21 -2.56 13.70
C TYR A 103 -2.51 -3.87 14.42
N PHE A 104 -2.64 -5.01 13.71
CA PHE A 104 -2.81 -6.32 14.32
C PHE A 104 -1.59 -6.76 15.13
N SER A 105 -0.37 -6.50 14.65
CA SER A 105 0.85 -6.76 15.42
C SER A 105 0.87 -5.98 16.73
N CYS A 106 0.41 -4.71 16.72
CA CYS A 106 0.29 -3.92 17.95
C CYS A 106 -0.72 -4.52 18.95
N ILE A 107 -1.78 -5.17 18.47
CA ILE A 107 -2.75 -5.85 19.33
C ILE A 107 -2.13 -7.13 19.91
N GLN A 108 -1.48 -7.95 19.09
CA GLN A 108 -0.83 -9.20 19.54
C GLN A 108 0.25 -8.92 20.60
N GLN A 109 1.06 -7.87 20.41
CA GLN A 109 2.11 -7.51 21.37
C GLN A 109 1.58 -7.13 22.76
N ARG A 110 0.31 -6.73 22.89
CA ARG A 110 -0.28 -6.38 24.20
C ARG A 110 -0.55 -7.60 25.07
N GLY A 111 -0.76 -8.77 24.47
CA GLY A 111 -0.97 -10.01 25.20
C GLY A 111 0.29 -10.54 25.89
N GLY A 112 1.45 -9.90 25.70
CA GLY A 112 2.73 -10.39 26.19
C GLY A 112 3.04 -11.76 25.58
N TRP A 113 2.99 -12.80 26.42
CA TRP A 113 3.18 -14.19 25.99
C TRP A 113 1.95 -14.78 25.28
N ASN A 114 0.78 -14.11 25.35
CA ASN A 114 -0.42 -14.51 24.62
C ASN A 114 -0.49 -13.83 23.25
N ASN A 115 0.21 -14.42 22.26
CA ASN A 115 0.25 -13.92 20.88
C ASN A 115 -1.01 -14.24 20.06
N ASN A 116 -1.92 -15.08 20.58
CA ASN A 116 -3.17 -15.45 19.92
C ASN A 116 -4.39 -15.10 20.81
N PRO A 117 -4.79 -13.82 20.85
CA PRO A 117 -5.89 -13.37 21.68
C PRO A 117 -7.22 -14.01 21.25
N SER A 118 -8.07 -14.35 22.22
CA SER A 118 -9.45 -14.73 21.93
C SER A 118 -10.23 -13.55 21.34
N ALA A 119 -11.35 -13.83 20.65
CA ALA A 119 -12.19 -12.77 20.08
C ALA A 119 -12.63 -11.71 21.12
N VAL A 120 -12.85 -12.12 22.37
CA VAL A 120 -13.17 -11.20 23.48
C VAL A 120 -11.98 -10.32 23.84
N GLN A 121 -10.78 -10.90 23.96
CA GLN A 121 -9.54 -10.16 24.24
C GLN A 121 -9.25 -9.16 23.12
N PHE A 122 -9.31 -9.61 21.86
CA PHE A 122 -9.15 -8.76 20.69
C PHE A 122 -10.12 -7.56 20.71
N ARG A 123 -11.40 -7.80 20.99
CA ARG A 123 -12.43 -6.74 21.05
C ARG A 123 -12.12 -5.70 22.13
N LEU A 124 -11.66 -6.12 23.30
CA LEU A 124 -11.29 -5.22 24.39
C LEU A 124 -10.06 -4.39 24.03
N ASP A 125 -9.02 -5.02 23.48
CA ASP A 125 -7.79 -4.35 23.07
C ASP A 125 -8.00 -3.37 21.94
N TYR A 126 -8.83 -3.74 20.95
CA TYR A 126 -9.28 -2.89 19.86
C TYR A 126 -9.95 -1.62 20.41
N ARG A 127 -10.96 -1.77 21.28
CA ARG A 127 -11.67 -0.64 21.89
C ARG A 127 -10.73 0.27 22.68
N ARG A 128 -9.83 -0.31 23.46
CA ARG A 128 -8.85 0.43 24.25
C ARG A 128 -7.88 1.21 23.36
N ARG A 129 -7.42 0.62 22.25
CA ARG A 129 -6.52 1.29 21.29
C ARG A 129 -7.22 2.45 20.59
N LEU A 130 -8.47 2.25 20.16
CA LEU A 130 -9.29 3.29 19.56
C LEU A 130 -9.53 4.46 20.52
N PHE A 131 -9.88 4.17 21.77
CA PHE A 131 -10.06 5.21 22.80
C PHE A 131 -8.77 6.02 23.03
N MET A 132 -7.62 5.36 23.16
CA MET A 132 -6.33 6.04 23.31
C MET A 132 -6.00 6.93 22.10
N LEU A 133 -6.28 6.46 20.88
CA LEU A 133 -6.08 7.24 19.66
C LEU A 133 -6.94 8.50 19.64
N LEU A 134 -8.23 8.38 20.00
CA LEU A 134 -9.16 9.51 20.07
C LEU A 134 -8.73 10.54 21.13
N CYS A 135 -8.30 10.10 22.32
CA CYS A 135 -7.77 10.99 23.35
C CYS A 135 -6.51 11.72 22.87
N TRP A 136 -5.62 11.03 22.17
CA TRP A 136 -4.42 11.64 21.60
C TRP A 136 -4.74 12.66 20.50
N LEU A 137 -5.65 12.34 19.58
CA LEU A 137 -6.10 13.25 18.52
C LEU A 137 -6.72 14.53 19.12
N ARG A 138 -7.54 14.39 20.15
CA ARG A 138 -8.14 15.53 20.87
C ARG A 138 -7.08 16.42 21.50
N LYS A 139 -6.08 15.85 22.20
CA LYS A 139 -4.96 16.63 22.77
C LYS A 139 -4.16 17.36 21.69
N ARG A 140 -3.96 16.74 20.53
CA ARG A 140 -3.21 17.34 19.41
C ARG A 140 -3.95 18.53 18.79
N GLN A 141 -5.28 18.47 18.68
CA GLN A 141 -6.10 19.58 18.21
C GLN A 141 -6.13 20.77 19.18
N THR A 142 -6.20 20.49 20.50
CA THR A 142 -6.14 21.55 21.52
C THR A 142 -4.78 22.24 21.55
N CYS A 143 -3.67 21.51 21.36
CA CYS A 143 -2.34 22.11 21.26
C CYS A 143 -2.13 22.98 20.02
N LYS A 144 -2.76 22.65 18.88
CA LYS A 144 -2.71 23.49 17.67
C LYS A 144 -3.46 24.82 17.81
N HIS A 145 -4.44 24.91 18.72
CA HIS A 145 -5.15 26.17 19.00
C HIS A 145 -4.37 27.11 19.94
N SER A 146 -3.32 26.63 20.61
CA SER A 146 -2.46 27.45 21.48
C SER A 146 -1.25 28.08 20.78
N PHE A 147 -1.05 27.82 19.48
CA PHE A 147 0.03 28.41 18.66
C PHE A 147 -0.53 29.31 17.54
N LYS A 148 -1.49 30.16 17.91
CA LYS A 148 -1.81 31.40 17.19
C LYS A 148 -1.56 32.56 18.15
N VAL A 149 -0.32 33.02 18.22
CA VAL A 149 0.08 34.32 18.76
C VAL A 149 1.01 34.93 17.72
#